data_AF-A0A971AIE1-F1
#
_entry.id   AF-A0A971AIE1-F1
#
_cell.length_a   1.000
_cell.length_b   1.000
_cell.length_c   1.000
_cell.angle_alpha   90.00
_cell.angle_beta   90.00
_cell.angle_gamma   90.00
#
_symmetry.space_group_name_H-M   'P 1'
#
loop_
_entity.id
_entity.type
_entity.pdbx_description
1 polymer ?
#
loop_
_entity_poly.entity_id
_entity_poly.type
_entity_poly.pdbx_seq_one_letter_code
_entity_poly.pdbx_strand_id
1 'polypeptide(L)'
;MKKACIIVISILVIGIIVFNIFRMNSLSLALRKAGFNPYDVIPLESDFDANGDEIKIIKTSSNKQEIVLVYMVKNKMGFWSVGYWSPNQHPDGEPQETQPVCISWMKPAGIKWYNIDGNTISEIEWHLLYYGNNAIKLIEFLPGQIPDNVAVNIQQAGNEYSIHLIHFGDPDVFNNIDMHSLLLEAKCIKE
;
A
#
# COMPACT_ATOMS: atom_id res chain seq x y z
N MET A 1 27.16 25.91 -38.27
CA MET A 1 27.55 25.09 -37.09
C MET A 1 27.04 25.63 -35.76
N LYS A 2 27.42 26.84 -35.30
CA LYS A 2 26.97 27.37 -33.98
C LYS A 2 25.45 27.38 -33.77
N LYS A 3 24.66 27.82 -34.77
CA LYS A 3 23.18 27.84 -34.69
C LYS A 3 22.57 26.43 -34.59
N ALA A 4 23.12 25.45 -35.31
CA ALA A 4 22.65 24.06 -35.24
C ALA A 4 22.98 23.44 -33.87
N CYS A 5 24.18 23.70 -33.31
CA CYS A 5 24.52 23.29 -31.96
C CYS A 5 23.58 23.89 -30.90
N ILE A 6 23.25 25.18 -31.03
CA ILE A 6 22.29 25.84 -30.12
C ILE A 6 20.92 25.18 -30.20
N ILE A 7 20.41 24.91 -31.42
CA ILE A 7 19.10 24.25 -31.60
C ILE A 7 19.10 22.86 -30.95
N VAL A 8 20.14 22.04 -31.17
CA VAL A 8 20.25 20.70 -30.56
C VAL A 8 20.29 20.78 -29.04
N ILE A 9 21.07 21.71 -28.48
CA ILE A 9 21.14 21.92 -27.02
C ILE A 9 19.76 22.34 -26.49
N SER A 10 19.07 23.27 -27.17
CA SER A 10 17.73 23.68 -26.76
C SER A 10 16.73 22.53 -26.76
N ILE A 11 16.75 21.66 -27.77
CA ILE A 11 15.89 20.47 -27.82
C ILE A 11 16.18 19.53 -26.66
N LEU A 12 17.46 19.28 -26.36
CA LEU A 12 17.86 18.43 -25.23
C LEU A 12 17.39 19.00 -23.89
N VAL A 13 17.57 20.30 -23.67
CA VAL A 13 17.12 20.99 -22.45
C VAL A 13 15.60 20.88 -22.31
N ILE A 14 14.84 21.16 -23.38
CA ILE A 14 13.38 21.03 -23.38
C ILE A 14 12.98 19.58 -23.08
N GLY A 15 13.64 18.59 -23.71
CA GLY A 15 13.38 17.18 -23.47
C GLY A 15 13.59 16.78 -22.01
N ILE A 16 14.68 17.25 -21.38
CA ILE A 16 14.95 17.02 -19.96
C ILE A 16 13.89 17.66 -19.07
N ILE A 17 13.49 18.90 -19.36
CA ILE A 17 12.45 19.61 -18.60
C ILE A 17 11.12 18.83 -18.68
N VAL A 18 10.70 18.47 -19.89
CA VAL A 18 9.47 17.71 -20.12
C VAL A 18 9.52 16.36 -19.40
N PHE A 19 10.64 15.64 -19.50
CA PHE A 19 10.85 14.38 -18.81
C PHE A 19 10.68 14.51 -17.28
N ASN A 20 11.26 15.55 -16.67
CA ASN A 20 11.15 15.77 -15.24
C ASN A 20 9.72 16.17 -14.82
N ILE A 21 9.00 16.95 -15.64
CA ILE A 21 7.58 17.27 -15.39
C ILE A 21 6.75 15.97 -15.37
N PHE A 22 6.93 15.08 -16.34
CA PHE A 22 6.24 13.79 -16.35
C PHE A 22 6.61 12.92 -15.16
N ARG A 23 7.89 12.89 -14.79
CA ARG A 23 8.37 12.13 -13.61
C ARG A 23 7.74 12.64 -12.32
N MET A 24 7.71 13.95 -12.10
CA MET A 24 7.11 14.56 -10.89
C MET A 24 5.60 14.29 -10.79
N ASN A 25 4.90 14.27 -11.93
CA ASN A 25 3.45 14.02 -11.98
C ASN A 25 3.10 12.54 -12.18
N SER A 26 4.09 11.64 -12.17
CA SER A 26 3.89 10.24 -12.58
C SER A 26 2.90 9.48 -11.70
N LEU A 27 2.81 9.80 -10.41
CA LEU A 27 1.83 9.21 -9.50
C LEU A 27 0.39 9.53 -9.94
N SER A 28 0.07 10.82 -10.09
CA SER A 28 -1.25 11.26 -10.55
C SER A 28 -1.59 10.72 -11.95
N LEU A 29 -0.60 10.63 -12.84
CA LEU A 29 -0.79 10.05 -14.18
C LEU A 29 -1.07 8.55 -14.11
N ALA A 30 -0.36 7.81 -13.28
CA ALA A 30 -0.58 6.38 -13.08
C ALA A 30 -1.97 6.08 -12.52
N LEU A 31 -2.41 6.86 -11.52
CA LEU A 31 -3.75 6.73 -10.94
C LEU A 31 -4.85 7.02 -11.97
N ARG A 32 -4.74 8.14 -12.70
CA ARG A 32 -5.69 8.45 -13.80
C ARG A 32 -5.73 7.36 -14.84
N LYS A 33 -4.57 6.84 -15.25
CA LYS A 33 -4.47 5.76 -16.24
C LYS A 33 -5.18 4.48 -15.76
N ALA A 34 -5.14 4.20 -14.46
CA ALA A 34 -5.81 3.07 -13.84
C ALA A 34 -7.29 3.33 -13.49
N GLY A 35 -7.81 4.54 -13.73
CA GLY A 35 -9.20 4.91 -13.45
C GLY A 35 -9.48 5.36 -12.01
N PHE A 36 -8.45 5.69 -11.25
CA PHE A 36 -8.56 6.20 -9.87
C PHE A 36 -8.51 7.73 -9.81
N ASN A 37 -9.03 8.29 -8.72
CA ASN A 37 -9.07 9.72 -8.47
C ASN A 37 -7.71 10.24 -7.95
N PRO A 38 -6.90 10.94 -8.76
CA PRO A 38 -5.57 11.41 -8.36
C PRO A 38 -5.59 12.57 -7.36
N TYR A 39 -6.77 13.12 -7.05
CA TYR A 39 -6.94 14.27 -6.16
C TYR A 39 -7.48 13.89 -4.77
N ASP A 40 -7.98 12.67 -4.62
CA ASP A 40 -8.34 12.06 -3.34
C ASP A 40 -7.32 10.98 -3.05
N VAL A 41 -6.17 11.37 -2.51
CA VAL A 41 -5.05 10.47 -2.22
C VAL A 41 -4.59 10.70 -0.78
N ILE A 42 -4.68 9.65 0.03
CA ILE A 42 -4.13 9.62 1.38
C ILE A 42 -2.99 8.60 1.39
N PRO A 43 -1.72 9.01 1.60
CA PRO A 43 -0.63 8.06 1.78
C PRO A 43 -0.81 7.34 3.13
N LEU A 44 -0.81 6.01 3.09
CA LEU A 44 -0.96 5.18 4.29
C LEU A 44 0.37 4.57 4.71
N GLU A 45 1.18 4.13 3.74
CA GLU A 45 2.48 3.51 4.00
C GLU A 45 3.49 3.82 2.88
N SER A 46 4.78 3.80 3.20
CA SER A 46 5.88 3.96 2.23
C SER A 46 7.02 3.02 2.58
N ASP A 47 7.40 2.16 1.63
CA ASP A 47 8.30 1.04 1.90
C ASP A 47 9.09 0.66 0.63
N PHE A 48 9.76 -0.49 0.63
CA PHE A 48 10.41 -1.09 -0.53
C PHE A 48 9.91 -2.52 -0.75
N ASP A 49 9.74 -2.91 -2.01
CA ASP A 49 9.37 -4.28 -2.37
C ASP A 49 10.57 -5.24 -2.34
N ALA A 50 10.32 -6.52 -2.64
CA ALA A 50 11.36 -7.54 -2.70
C ALA A 50 12.43 -7.31 -3.78
N ASN A 51 12.17 -6.45 -4.77
CA ASN A 51 13.12 -6.07 -5.81
C ASN A 51 13.92 -4.81 -5.42
N GLY A 52 13.63 -4.21 -4.28
CA GLY A 52 14.20 -2.95 -3.83
C GLY A 52 13.61 -1.72 -4.53
N ASP A 53 12.47 -1.87 -5.21
CA ASP A 53 11.74 -0.75 -5.80
C ASP A 53 10.92 -0.04 -4.71
N GLU A 54 10.90 1.29 -4.74
CA GLU A 54 10.14 2.10 -3.77
C GLU A 54 8.64 1.87 -4.00
N ILE A 55 7.92 1.60 -2.92
CA ILE A 55 6.48 1.38 -2.94
C ILE A 55 5.74 2.37 -2.06
N LYS A 56 4.47 2.60 -2.42
CA LYS A 56 3.52 3.34 -1.59
C LYS A 56 2.19 2.63 -1.55
N ILE A 57 1.62 2.52 -0.36
CA ILE A 57 0.23 2.15 -0.18
C ILE A 57 -0.56 3.42 0.03
N ILE A 58 -1.58 3.62 -0.79
CA ILE A 58 -2.42 4.81 -0.73
C ILE A 58 -3.88 4.40 -0.64
N LYS A 59 -4.69 5.22 0.04
CA LYS A 59 -6.14 5.26 -0.15
C LYS A 59 -6.47 6.24 -1.26
N THR A 60 -7.42 5.86 -2.11
CA THR A 60 -8.04 6.72 -3.11
C THR A 60 -9.50 6.31 -3.34
N SER A 61 -10.13 6.89 -4.35
CA SER A 61 -11.48 6.56 -4.81
C SER A 61 -11.50 6.27 -6.31
N SER A 62 -12.58 5.65 -6.77
CA SER A 62 -12.88 5.45 -8.19
C SER A 62 -14.34 5.84 -8.45
N ASN A 63 -14.76 5.82 -9.72
CA ASN A 63 -16.17 6.04 -10.06
C ASN A 63 -17.11 4.95 -9.51
N LYS A 64 -16.57 3.81 -9.08
CA LYS A 64 -17.35 2.65 -8.60
C LYS A 64 -17.29 2.47 -7.08
N GLN A 65 -16.22 2.94 -6.45
CA GLN A 65 -15.90 2.63 -5.05
C GLN A 65 -15.33 3.88 -4.39
N GLU A 66 -15.87 4.21 -3.22
CA GLU A 66 -15.43 5.36 -2.42
C GLU A 66 -14.04 5.13 -1.79
N ILE A 67 -13.74 3.88 -1.42
CA ILE A 67 -12.48 3.49 -0.81
C ILE A 67 -11.81 2.44 -1.69
N VAL A 68 -10.62 2.77 -2.19
CA VAL A 68 -9.72 1.87 -2.90
C VAL A 68 -8.33 1.99 -2.28
N LEU A 69 -7.73 0.86 -1.93
CA LEU A 69 -6.32 0.81 -1.55
C LEU A 69 -5.49 0.44 -2.76
N VAL A 70 -4.42 1.19 -3.04
CA VAL A 70 -3.59 0.98 -4.24
C VAL A 70 -2.14 0.76 -3.82
N TYR A 71 -1.56 -0.33 -4.32
CA TYR A 71 -0.14 -0.64 -4.24
C TYR A 71 0.57 0.03 -5.43
N MET A 72 1.31 1.09 -5.14
CA MET A 72 2.08 1.84 -6.13
C MET A 72 3.53 1.39 -6.12
N VAL A 73 4.12 1.18 -7.30
CA VAL A 73 5.54 0.82 -7.47
C VAL A 73 6.23 1.87 -8.31
N LYS A 74 7.40 2.31 -7.84
CA LYS A 74 8.25 3.25 -8.53
C LYS A 74 9.39 2.52 -9.22
N ASN A 75 9.49 2.68 -10.53
CA ASN A 75 10.62 2.11 -11.25
C ASN A 75 11.92 2.89 -11.00
N LYS A 76 13.05 2.33 -11.45
CA LYS A 76 14.39 2.92 -11.35
C LYS A 76 14.55 4.30 -12.00
N MET A 77 13.69 4.66 -12.95
CA MET A 77 13.66 6.00 -13.56
C MET A 77 12.84 7.01 -12.74
N GLY A 78 12.22 6.57 -11.64
CA GLY A 78 11.43 7.38 -10.73
C GLY A 78 9.99 7.63 -11.18
N PHE A 79 9.45 6.80 -12.07
CA PHE A 79 8.04 6.86 -12.47
C PHE A 79 7.22 5.87 -11.66
N TRP A 80 6.10 6.35 -11.13
CA TRP A 80 5.11 5.52 -10.46
C TRP A 80 4.23 4.75 -11.44
N SER A 81 3.81 3.57 -11.01
CA SER A 81 2.85 2.71 -11.68
C SER A 81 1.98 2.00 -10.65
N VAL A 82 0.77 1.62 -11.03
CA VAL A 82 -0.11 0.78 -10.19
C VAL A 82 0.35 -0.67 -10.34
N GLY A 83 0.69 -1.33 -9.24
CA GLY A 83 0.97 -2.77 -9.22
C GLY A 83 -0.34 -3.57 -9.13
N TYR A 84 -1.07 -3.38 -8.04
CA TYR A 84 -2.39 -3.96 -7.80
C TYR A 84 -3.18 -3.08 -6.82
N TRP A 85 -4.45 -3.38 -6.61
CA TRP A 85 -5.33 -2.60 -5.74
C TRP A 85 -6.40 -3.47 -5.08
N SER A 86 -7.03 -2.91 -4.06
CA SER A 86 -8.09 -3.53 -3.28
C SER A 86 -9.28 -2.57 -3.12
N PRO A 87 -10.54 -3.05 -3.09
CA PRO A 87 -10.91 -4.44 -3.34
C PRO A 87 -10.58 -4.81 -4.77
N ASN A 88 -9.84 -5.92 -4.93
CA ASN A 88 -9.61 -6.49 -6.25
C ASN A 88 -11.00 -6.74 -6.82
N GLN A 89 -11.20 -6.58 -8.13
CA GLN A 89 -12.51 -6.86 -8.73
C GLN A 89 -12.87 -8.33 -8.47
N HIS A 90 -13.51 -8.63 -7.34
CA HIS A 90 -14.28 -9.85 -7.18
C HIS A 90 -15.35 -9.72 -8.25
N PRO A 91 -15.35 -10.59 -9.28
CA PRO A 91 -16.27 -10.46 -10.40
C PRO A 91 -17.75 -10.49 -9.95
N ASP A 92 -18.00 -11.02 -8.75
CA ASP A 92 -19.33 -11.41 -8.28
C ASP A 92 -19.69 -10.89 -6.87
N GLY A 93 -18.87 -10.03 -6.27
CA GLY A 93 -19.11 -9.52 -4.91
C GLY A 93 -19.38 -8.02 -4.91
N GLU A 94 -20.60 -7.61 -4.55
CA GLU A 94 -20.86 -6.20 -4.23
C GLU A 94 -19.98 -5.79 -3.04
N PRO A 95 -19.28 -4.63 -3.11
CA PRO A 95 -18.56 -4.10 -1.96
C PRO A 95 -19.53 -3.93 -0.80
N GLN A 96 -19.29 -4.61 0.31
CA GLN A 96 -20.06 -4.35 1.53
C GLN A 96 -19.56 -3.03 2.12
N GLU A 97 -20.44 -2.03 2.21
CA GLU A 97 -20.11 -0.67 2.65
C GLU A 97 -19.44 -0.62 4.04
N THR A 98 -19.62 -1.65 4.86
CA THR A 98 -19.14 -1.69 6.25
C THR A 98 -17.87 -2.52 6.46
N GLN A 99 -17.41 -3.25 5.44
CA GLN A 99 -16.16 -4.02 5.54
C GLN A 99 -14.94 -3.14 5.25
N PRO A 100 -13.91 -3.15 6.12
CA PRO A 100 -12.66 -2.48 5.83
C PRO A 100 -11.99 -3.12 4.61
N VAL A 101 -11.54 -2.27 3.68
CA VAL A 101 -10.76 -2.71 2.51
C VAL A 101 -9.37 -3.13 2.97
N CYS A 102 -8.86 -4.25 2.46
CA CYS A 102 -7.57 -4.81 2.86
C CYS A 102 -6.61 -4.93 1.67
N ILE A 103 -5.35 -4.52 1.84
CA ILE A 103 -4.27 -4.76 0.88
C ILE A 103 -3.07 -5.38 1.59
N SER A 104 -2.37 -6.30 0.92
CA SER A 104 -1.25 -7.02 1.51
C SER A 104 -0.03 -7.05 0.62
N TRP A 105 1.16 -6.97 1.20
CA TRP A 105 2.43 -7.15 0.51
C TRP A 105 3.43 -7.91 1.39
N MET A 106 4.53 -8.35 0.78
CA MET A 106 5.63 -9.00 1.50
C MET A 106 6.96 -8.41 1.05
N LYS A 107 7.96 -8.46 1.92
CA LYS A 107 9.33 -8.11 1.58
C LYS A 107 10.33 -9.00 2.33
N PRO A 108 11.57 -9.15 1.83
CA PRO A 108 12.63 -9.80 2.57
C PRO A 108 12.93 -9.01 3.86
N ALA A 109 12.88 -9.69 5.01
CA ALA A 109 13.23 -9.11 6.30
C ALA A 109 14.72 -9.25 6.62
N GLY A 110 15.29 -10.39 6.25
CA GLY A 110 16.68 -10.69 6.55
C GLY A 110 17.06 -12.14 6.33
N ILE A 111 18.29 -12.48 6.71
CA ILE A 111 18.82 -13.83 6.68
C ILE A 111 19.32 -14.16 8.07
N LYS A 112 18.79 -15.22 8.68
CA LYS A 112 19.29 -15.76 9.95
C LYS A 112 20.44 -16.71 9.68
N TRP A 113 21.56 -16.48 10.35
CA TRP A 113 22.74 -17.33 10.32
C TRP A 113 22.84 -18.04 11.67
N TYR A 114 22.75 -19.37 11.65
CA TYR A 114 22.80 -20.15 12.88
C TYR A 114 24.19 -20.72 13.16
N ASN A 115 24.99 -20.96 12.12
CA ASN A 115 26.38 -21.39 12.21
C ASN A 115 27.22 -20.68 11.13
N ILE A 116 28.51 -20.49 11.41
CA ILE A 116 29.48 -19.89 10.49
C ILE A 116 29.61 -20.71 9.19
N ASP A 117 29.37 -22.02 9.27
CA ASP A 117 29.69 -22.98 8.19
C ASP A 117 28.49 -23.37 7.31
N GLY A 118 27.39 -22.63 7.39
CA GLY A 118 26.29 -22.74 6.42
C GLY A 118 25.07 -23.46 6.95
N ASN A 119 24.16 -22.68 7.51
CA ASN A 119 22.71 -22.90 7.46
C ASN A 119 22.07 -21.52 7.57
N THR A 120 21.51 -21.06 6.44
CA THR A 120 20.83 -19.76 6.36
C THR A 120 19.34 -19.97 6.18
N ILE A 121 18.54 -19.20 6.92
CA ILE A 121 17.09 -19.13 6.71
C ILE A 121 16.76 -17.70 6.31
N SER A 122 16.20 -17.53 5.13
CA SER A 122 15.62 -16.25 4.71
C SER A 122 14.31 -16.02 5.46
N GLU A 123 14.16 -14.84 6.02
CA GLU A 123 12.95 -14.41 6.71
C GLU A 123 12.19 -13.40 5.84
N ILE A 124 10.87 -13.56 5.80
CA ILE A 124 9.95 -12.70 5.05
C ILE A 124 9.13 -11.90 6.06
N GLU A 125 9.03 -10.59 5.82
CA GLU A 125 8.11 -9.68 6.51
C GLU A 125 6.84 -9.58 5.69
N TRP A 126 5.73 -9.89 6.32
CA TRP A 126 4.40 -9.87 5.73
C TRP A 126 3.61 -8.71 6.29
N HIS A 127 2.87 -8.03 5.42
CA HIS A 127 2.10 -6.84 5.76
C HIS A 127 0.66 -6.98 5.29
N LEU A 128 -0.29 -6.71 6.18
CA LEU A 128 -1.71 -6.52 5.84
C LEU A 128 -2.14 -5.14 6.34
N LEU A 129 -2.69 -4.33 5.45
CA LEU A 129 -3.22 -3.02 5.78
C LEU A 129 -4.71 -2.98 5.49
N TYR A 130 -5.48 -2.70 6.54
CA TYR A 130 -6.91 -2.48 6.50
C TYR A 130 -7.21 -0.98 6.55
N TYR A 131 -8.26 -0.55 5.86
CA TYR A 131 -8.76 0.83 5.93
C TYR A 131 -10.29 0.86 5.94
N GLY A 132 -10.88 1.69 6.78
CA GLY A 132 -12.32 1.89 6.86
C GLY A 132 -12.69 3.31 7.30
N ASN A 133 -13.96 3.68 7.14
CA ASN A 133 -14.51 5.00 7.47
C ASN A 133 -15.76 4.94 8.37
N ASN A 134 -15.95 3.82 9.09
CA ASN A 134 -17.12 3.55 9.92
C ASN A 134 -16.81 3.34 11.41
N ALA A 135 -15.67 3.81 11.91
CA ALA A 135 -15.35 3.73 13.34
C ALA A 135 -16.32 4.57 14.19
N ILE A 136 -16.77 4.01 15.32
CA ILE A 136 -17.69 4.67 16.27
C ILE A 136 -17.01 5.01 17.60
N LYS A 137 -15.82 4.45 17.85
CA LYS A 137 -14.95 4.74 19.00
C LYS A 137 -13.49 4.50 18.62
N LEU A 138 -12.58 4.78 19.54
CA LEU A 138 -11.17 4.44 19.39
C LEU A 138 -11.01 2.93 19.24
N ILE A 139 -10.27 2.51 18.20
CA ILE A 139 -9.95 1.12 17.95
C ILE A 139 -8.79 0.71 18.86
N GLU A 140 -9.05 -0.26 19.73
CA GLU A 140 -8.07 -0.88 20.61
C GLU A 140 -8.29 -2.40 20.59
N PHE A 141 -7.19 -3.15 20.61
CA PHE A 141 -7.22 -4.61 20.72
C PHE A 141 -6.88 -5.03 22.15
N LEU A 142 -7.71 -5.89 22.72
CA LEU A 142 -7.43 -6.56 23.99
C LEU A 142 -6.41 -7.69 23.78
N PRO A 143 -5.66 -8.07 24.83
CA PRO A 143 -4.73 -9.19 24.77
C PRO A 143 -5.41 -10.47 24.25
N GLY A 144 -4.76 -11.15 23.31
CA GLY A 144 -5.26 -12.38 22.70
C GLY A 144 -6.23 -12.20 21.52
N GLN A 145 -6.66 -10.98 21.19
CA GLN A 145 -7.46 -10.74 19.98
C GLN A 145 -6.62 -10.73 18.70
N ILE A 146 -5.37 -10.28 18.82
CA ILE A 146 -4.35 -10.37 17.76
C ILE A 146 -3.25 -11.30 18.28
N PRO A 147 -2.71 -12.21 17.45
CA PRO A 147 -1.60 -13.07 17.86
C PRO A 147 -0.39 -12.27 18.36
N ASP A 148 0.25 -12.74 19.43
CA ASP A 148 1.37 -12.04 20.10
C ASP A 148 2.59 -11.82 19.19
N ASN A 149 2.71 -12.59 18.11
CA ASN A 149 3.78 -12.50 17.11
C ASN A 149 3.45 -11.56 15.94
N VAL A 150 2.38 -10.77 16.05
CA VAL A 150 1.96 -9.76 15.06
C VAL A 150 2.10 -8.37 15.68
N ALA A 151 2.90 -7.51 15.05
CA ALA A 151 2.93 -6.10 15.39
C ALA A 151 1.74 -5.37 14.75
N VAL A 152 1.15 -4.42 15.48
CA VAL A 152 -0.03 -3.68 15.05
C VAL A 152 0.27 -2.19 15.11
N ASN A 153 -0.02 -1.49 14.02
CA ASN A 153 -0.03 -0.03 13.96
C ASN A 153 -1.45 0.45 13.60
N ILE A 154 -2.00 1.35 14.41
CA ILE A 154 -3.34 1.89 14.23
C ILE A 154 -3.23 3.40 14.05
N GLN A 155 -3.81 3.91 12.97
CA GLN A 155 -4.03 5.33 12.77
C GLN A 155 -5.52 5.56 12.68
N GLN A 156 -6.05 6.56 13.39
CA GLN A 156 -7.46 6.87 13.38
C GLN A 156 -7.69 8.38 13.47
N ALA A 157 -8.60 8.89 12.65
CA ALA A 157 -9.05 10.27 12.62
C ALA A 157 -10.58 10.31 12.51
N GLY A 158 -11.26 10.50 13.63
CA GLY A 158 -12.72 10.44 13.68
C GLY A 158 -13.23 9.02 13.37
N ASN A 159 -14.07 8.91 12.33
CA ASN A 159 -14.61 7.63 11.85
C ASN A 159 -13.68 6.92 10.86
N GLU A 160 -12.66 7.59 10.33
CA GLU A 160 -11.66 6.98 9.43
C GLU A 160 -10.52 6.34 10.20
N TYR A 161 -10.07 5.18 9.74
CA TYR A 161 -8.98 4.44 10.37
C TYR A 161 -8.19 3.59 9.36
N SER A 162 -6.93 3.33 9.71
CA SER A 162 -6.10 2.29 9.10
C SER A 162 -5.47 1.41 10.16
N ILE A 163 -5.47 0.09 9.93
CA ILE A 163 -4.84 -0.89 10.82
C ILE A 163 -3.83 -1.67 9.98
N HIS A 164 -2.56 -1.57 10.34
CA HIS A 164 -1.46 -2.24 9.68
C HIS A 164 -0.89 -3.33 10.58
N LEU A 165 -0.95 -4.57 10.08
CA LEU A 165 -0.42 -5.75 10.73
C LEU A 165 0.89 -6.15 10.07
N ILE A 166 1.91 -6.44 10.88
CA ILE A 166 3.24 -6.85 10.43
C ILE A 166 3.63 -8.15 11.13
N HIS A 167 4.04 -9.15 10.35
CA HIS A 167 4.46 -10.45 10.86
C HIS A 167 5.73 -10.94 10.17
N PHE A 168 6.61 -11.60 10.93
CA PHE A 168 7.83 -12.23 10.43
C PHE A 168 7.69 -13.74 10.45
N GLY A 169 7.82 -14.39 9.30
CA GLY A 169 7.78 -15.85 9.19
C GLY A 169 6.62 -16.37 8.34
N ASP A 170 5.74 -17.16 8.96
CA ASP A 170 4.68 -17.91 8.27
C ASP A 170 3.47 -17.00 7.95
N PRO A 171 3.09 -16.83 6.67
CA PRO A 171 1.92 -16.02 6.29
C PRO A 171 0.60 -16.53 6.88
N ASP A 172 0.51 -17.81 7.23
CA ASP A 172 -0.74 -18.42 7.70
C ASP A 172 -1.25 -17.83 9.02
N VAL A 173 -0.41 -17.11 9.77
CA VAL A 173 -0.81 -16.34 10.96
C VAL A 173 -1.93 -15.36 10.63
N PHE A 174 -1.93 -14.77 9.43
CA PHE A 174 -2.95 -13.82 9.00
C PHE A 174 -4.27 -14.45 8.57
N ASN A 175 -4.27 -15.71 8.15
CA ASN A 175 -5.50 -16.42 7.76
C ASN A 175 -6.48 -16.54 8.93
N ASN A 176 -6.01 -16.41 10.17
CA ASN A 176 -6.82 -16.48 11.37
C ASN A 176 -7.35 -15.11 11.83
N ILE A 177 -7.02 -14.02 11.13
CA ILE A 177 -7.42 -12.67 11.52
C ILE A 177 -8.55 -12.17 10.61
N ASP A 178 -9.78 -12.31 11.09
CA ASP A 178 -10.93 -11.61 10.51
C ASP A 178 -11.07 -10.23 11.16
N MET A 179 -10.46 -9.22 10.53
CA MET A 179 -10.47 -7.86 11.05
C MET A 179 -11.88 -7.28 11.17
N HIS A 180 -12.78 -7.60 10.23
CA HIS A 180 -14.14 -7.09 10.27
C HIS A 180 -14.89 -7.63 11.48
N SER A 181 -14.86 -8.94 11.68
CA SER A 181 -15.49 -9.60 12.82
C SER A 181 -14.89 -9.12 14.16
N LEU A 182 -13.56 -9.00 14.24
CA LEU A 182 -12.89 -8.47 15.44
C LEU A 182 -13.35 -7.05 15.79
N LEU A 183 -13.47 -6.18 14.80
CA LEU A 183 -13.92 -4.79 15.01
C LEU A 183 -15.41 -4.72 15.37
N LEU A 184 -16.26 -5.58 14.80
CA LEU A 184 -17.68 -5.66 15.15
C LEU A 184 -17.89 -6.18 16.57
N GLU A 185 -17.26 -7.29 16.94
CA GLU A 185 -17.36 -7.88 18.29
C GLU A 185 -16.87 -6.91 19.37
N ALA A 186 -15.79 -6.17 19.08
CA ALA A 186 -15.28 -5.12 19.94
C ALA A 186 -16.17 -3.87 19.96
N LYS A 187 -17.21 -3.78 19.11
CA LYS A 187 -18.08 -2.62 18.90
C LYS A 187 -17.30 -1.36 18.53
N CYS A 188 -16.29 -1.53 17.69
CA CYS A 188 -15.43 -0.46 17.20
C CYS A 188 -15.96 0.18 15.92
N ILE A 189 -16.73 -0.56 15.12
CA ILE A 189 -17.32 -0.11 13.85
C ILE A 189 -18.84 -0.29 13.83
N LYS A 190 -19.50 0.37 12.88
CA LYS A 190 -20.93 0.15 12.59
C LYS A 190 -21.13 -1.16 11.82
N GLU A 191 -22.21 -1.88 12.15
CA GLU A 191 -22.75 -2.99 11.36
C GLU A 191 -23.17 -2.54 9.95
#